data_AF-A0A1E7Q1C2-F1
#
_entry.id   AF-A0A1E7Q1C2-F1
#
_cell.length_a   1.000
_cell.length_b   1.000
_cell.length_c   1.000
_cell.angle_alpha   90.00
_cell.angle_beta   90.00
_cell.angle_gamma   90.00
#
_symmetry.space_group_name_H-M   'P 1'
#
loop_
_entity.id
_entity.type
_entity.pdbx_description
1 polymer ?
#
loop_
_entity_poly.entity_id
_entity_poly.type
_entity_poly.pdbx_seq_one_letter_code
_entity_poly.pdbx_strand_id
1 'polypeptide(L)'
;MKPPRSAPAFLVAVVPCLAQGPVATDSDKHTVLLDNPGVRVLEYRNKTGEVTQHHQHAAFVLCTLAPCDRMIHGPGGKDLGRSIQAGENVGSIPTHAMTAESKPAGRASCR
;
A
#
# COMPACT_ATOMS: atom_id res chain seq x y z
N MET A 1 57.52 21.67 5.27
CA MET A 1 56.65 20.49 5.09
C MET A 1 55.20 20.94 5.29
N LYS A 2 54.29 20.68 4.35
CA LYS A 2 52.89 21.16 4.37
C LYS A 2 51.98 20.00 4.80
N PRO A 3 51.03 20.19 5.74
CA PRO A 3 50.21 19.08 6.21
C PRO A 3 49.20 18.66 5.14
N PRO A 4 48.83 17.36 5.08
CA PRO A 4 47.82 16.89 4.14
C PRO A 4 46.44 17.46 4.50
N ARG A 5 45.70 17.92 3.49
CA ARG A 5 44.32 18.38 3.64
C ARG A 5 43.40 17.16 3.81
N SER A 6 42.70 17.09 4.94
CA SER A 6 41.64 16.10 5.16
C SER A 6 40.47 16.35 4.21
N ALA A 7 40.09 15.33 3.43
CA ALA A 7 38.88 15.36 2.62
C ALA A 7 37.66 15.03 3.51
N PRO A 8 36.49 15.69 3.32
CA PRO A 8 35.30 15.37 4.07
C PRO A 8 34.68 14.06 3.55
N ALA A 9 34.43 13.12 4.46
CA ALA A 9 33.67 11.92 4.16
C ALA A 9 32.17 12.28 4.08
N PHE A 10 31.57 12.16 2.90
CA PHE A 10 30.11 12.31 2.73
C PHE A 10 29.43 10.99 3.13
N LEU A 11 28.64 11.02 4.20
CA LEU A 11 27.82 9.89 4.61
C LEU A 11 26.57 9.86 3.72
N VAL A 12 26.49 8.91 2.78
CA VAL A 12 25.27 8.69 1.98
C VAL A 12 24.30 7.85 2.80
N ALA A 13 23.24 8.47 3.29
CA ALA A 13 22.13 7.73 3.91
C ALA A 13 21.34 7.01 2.82
N VAL A 14 21.36 5.68 2.84
CA VAL A 14 20.48 4.87 2.01
C VAL A 14 19.08 4.94 2.61
N VAL A 15 18.21 5.77 2.03
CA VAL A 15 16.78 5.76 2.35
C VAL A 15 16.15 4.62 1.56
N PRO A 16 15.64 3.56 2.21
CA PRO A 16 14.91 2.53 1.48
C PRO A 16 13.68 3.17 0.83
N CYS A 17 13.56 3.02 -0.49
CA CYS A 17 12.35 3.38 -1.24
C CYS A 17 11.27 2.37 -0.85
N LEU A 18 10.53 2.64 0.22
CA LEU A 18 9.30 1.90 0.51
C LEU A 18 8.31 2.27 -0.60
N ALA A 19 7.80 1.27 -1.30
CA ALA A 19 6.74 1.48 -2.29
C ALA A 19 5.60 2.28 -1.65
N GLN A 20 5.05 3.22 -2.41
CA GLN A 20 4.02 4.13 -1.92
C GLN A 20 2.77 3.33 -1.49
N GLY A 21 2.06 3.83 -0.48
CA GLY A 21 0.81 3.23 -0.01
C GLY A 21 -0.40 3.62 -0.89
N PRO A 22 -1.54 2.94 -0.74
CA PRO A 22 -2.71 3.11 -1.61
C PRO A 22 -3.25 4.55 -1.65
N VAL A 23 -3.25 5.26 -0.51
CA VAL A 23 -3.73 6.65 -0.45
C VAL A 23 -2.80 7.60 -1.21
N ALA A 24 -1.51 7.28 -1.34
CA ALA A 24 -0.56 8.12 -2.06
C ALA A 24 -0.68 7.92 -3.58
N THR A 25 -0.95 6.70 -4.04
CA THR A 25 -1.03 6.38 -5.48
C THR A 25 -2.43 6.55 -6.06
N ASP A 26 -3.45 6.26 -5.26
CA ASP A 26 -4.86 6.18 -5.67
C ASP A 26 -5.77 6.94 -4.70
N SER A 27 -5.39 8.19 -4.39
CA SER A 27 -6.13 9.07 -3.47
C SER A 27 -7.59 9.32 -3.89
N ASP A 28 -7.88 9.20 -5.20
CA ASP A 28 -9.22 9.32 -5.77
C ASP A 28 -10.13 8.14 -5.41
N LYS A 29 -9.54 6.98 -5.08
CA LYS A 29 -10.26 5.72 -4.80
C LYS A 29 -10.33 5.40 -3.31
N HIS A 30 -9.51 6.06 -2.48
CA HIS A 30 -9.37 5.75 -1.06
C HIS A 30 -9.74 6.93 -0.17
N THR A 31 -10.66 6.71 0.76
CA THR A 31 -10.98 7.67 1.83
C THR A 31 -10.53 7.10 3.18
N VAL A 32 -9.78 7.88 3.96
CA VAL A 32 -9.40 7.49 5.33
C VAL A 32 -10.61 7.68 6.25
N LEU A 33 -11.14 6.58 6.80
CA LEU A 33 -12.26 6.61 7.73
C LEU A 33 -11.81 6.68 9.20
N LEU A 34 -10.68 6.04 9.51
CA LEU A 34 -10.06 6.03 10.83
C LEU A 34 -8.55 5.94 10.66
N ASP A 35 -7.81 6.72 11.44
CA ASP A 35 -6.36 6.56 11.54
C ASP A 35 -5.89 6.73 12.97
N ASN A 36 -5.43 5.64 13.60
CA ASN A 36 -4.95 5.63 14.98
C ASN A 36 -3.58 4.93 15.08
N PRO A 37 -2.97 4.81 16.27
CA PRO A 37 -1.66 4.18 16.41
C PRO A 37 -1.59 2.70 16.01
N GLY A 38 -2.69 1.95 16.12
CA GLY A 38 -2.72 0.51 15.86
C GLY A 38 -3.28 0.12 14.50
N VAL A 39 -4.22 0.90 13.95
CA VAL A 39 -4.93 0.58 12.71
C VAL A 39 -5.27 1.82 11.91
N ARG A 40 -5.27 1.67 10.59
CA ARG A 40 -5.86 2.60 9.62
C ARG A 40 -6.99 1.89 8.88
N VAL A 41 -8.16 2.52 8.82
CA VAL A 41 -9.30 2.01 8.04
C VAL A 41 -9.50 2.91 6.83
N LEU A 42 -9.53 2.29 5.66
CA LEU A 42 -9.72 2.93 4.37
C LEU A 42 -11.03 2.45 3.76
N GLU A 43 -11.90 3.36 3.34
CA GLU A 43 -12.93 3.06 2.36
C GLU A 43 -12.29 3.03 0.98
N TYR A 44 -12.63 2.00 0.20
CA TYR A 44 -12.22 1.85 -1.19
C TYR A 44 -13.43 1.87 -2.11
N ARG A 45 -13.39 2.72 -3.13
CA ARG A 45 -14.35 2.75 -4.23
C ARG A 45 -13.64 2.88 -5.56
N ASN A 46 -14.05 2.09 -6.54
CA ASN A 46 -13.68 2.29 -7.93
C ASN A 46 -14.84 1.93 -8.87
N LYS A 47 -14.82 2.50 -10.07
CA LYS A 47 -15.77 2.19 -11.14
C LYS A 47 -15.31 0.98 -11.95
N THR A 48 -16.22 0.40 -12.71
CA THR A 48 -15.90 -0.62 -13.72
C THR A 48 -14.84 -0.09 -14.69
N GLY A 49 -13.83 -0.92 -14.96
CA GLY A 49 -12.70 -0.60 -15.85
C GLY A 49 -11.61 0.28 -15.22
N GLU A 50 -11.80 0.76 -13.98
CA GLU A 50 -10.74 1.52 -13.31
C GLU A 50 -9.64 0.59 -12.78
N VAL A 51 -8.39 1.01 -13.03
CA VAL A 51 -7.17 0.32 -12.60
C VAL A 51 -6.54 1.09 -11.43
N THR A 52 -6.04 0.37 -10.43
CA THR A 52 -5.22 0.95 -9.37
C THR A 52 -3.75 0.87 -9.72
N GLN A 53 -2.97 1.85 -9.27
CA GLN A 53 -1.53 1.84 -9.46
C GLN A 53 -0.87 0.77 -8.58
N HIS A 54 0.41 0.48 -8.88
CA HIS A 54 1.22 -0.40 -8.06
C HIS A 54 1.51 0.22 -6.69
N HIS A 55 1.14 -0.47 -5.62
CA HIS A 55 1.39 -0.02 -4.24
C HIS A 55 1.61 -1.18 -3.27
N GLN A 56 1.98 -0.84 -2.03
CA GLN A 56 2.08 -1.80 -0.95
C GLN A 56 1.10 -1.52 0.19
N HIS A 57 0.64 -2.60 0.80
CA HIS A 57 -0.17 -2.58 2.00
C HIS A 57 0.62 -3.12 3.19
N ALA A 58 0.41 -2.53 4.37
CA ALA A 58 0.70 -3.23 5.62
C ALA A 58 -0.23 -4.44 5.77
N ALA A 59 -0.03 -5.32 6.76
CA ALA A 59 -0.94 -6.46 6.96
C ALA A 59 -2.38 -5.98 7.14
N PHE A 60 -3.31 -6.54 6.36
CA PHE A 60 -4.66 -5.97 6.26
C PHE A 60 -5.75 -7.03 6.16
N VAL A 61 -6.96 -6.61 6.51
CA VAL A 61 -8.22 -7.30 6.21
C VAL A 61 -8.99 -6.48 5.18
N LEU A 62 -9.49 -7.14 4.14
CA LEU A 62 -10.36 -6.55 3.13
C LEU A 62 -11.78 -7.07 3.32
N CYS A 63 -12.74 -6.17 3.51
CA CYS A 63 -14.16 -6.44 3.66
C CYS A 63 -14.90 -5.85 2.47
N THR A 64 -15.45 -6.68 1.59
CA THR A 64 -16.28 -6.21 0.46
C THR A 64 -17.68 -5.86 0.96
N LEU A 65 -18.14 -4.65 0.65
CA LEU A 65 -19.48 -4.16 1.00
C LEU A 65 -20.49 -4.32 -0.16
N ALA A 66 -19.98 -4.58 -1.37
CA ALA A 66 -20.74 -4.97 -2.55
C ALA A 66 -19.99 -6.13 -3.26
N PRO A 67 -20.67 -6.91 -4.15
CA PRO A 67 -19.97 -7.89 -4.96
C PRO A 67 -18.89 -7.20 -5.81
N CYS A 68 -17.78 -7.89 -6.04
CA CYS A 68 -16.57 -7.28 -6.56
C CYS A 68 -15.77 -8.30 -7.36
N ASP A 69 -15.71 -8.09 -8.67
CA ASP A 69 -14.84 -8.86 -9.57
C ASP A 69 -13.58 -8.05 -9.85
N ARG A 70 -12.43 -8.54 -9.40
CA ARG A 70 -11.14 -7.87 -9.62
C ARG A 70 -10.09 -8.82 -10.16
N MET A 71 -9.37 -8.35 -11.17
CA MET A 71 -8.12 -8.94 -11.60
C MET A 71 -6.99 -8.36 -10.75
N ILE A 72 -6.06 -9.20 -10.29
CA ILE A 72 -4.90 -8.77 -9.49
C ILE A 72 -3.64 -9.13 -10.24
N HIS A 73 -2.85 -8.11 -10.58
CA HIS A 73 -1.62 -8.28 -11.32
C HIS A 73 -0.44 -8.39 -10.37
N GLY A 74 0.21 -9.57 -10.37
CA GLY A 74 1.45 -9.80 -9.65
C GLY A 74 2.69 -9.32 -10.42
N PRO A 75 3.86 -9.34 -9.78
CA PRO A 75 5.10 -8.95 -10.44
C PRO A 75 5.45 -9.97 -11.53
N GLY A 76 5.79 -9.47 -12.73
CA GLY A 76 6.10 -10.31 -13.90
C GLY A 76 4.89 -10.82 -14.67
N GLY A 77 3.70 -10.22 -14.49
CA GLY A 77 2.50 -10.56 -15.26
C GLY A 77 1.89 -11.91 -14.93
N LYS A 78 2.33 -12.56 -13.83
CA LYS A 78 1.69 -13.76 -13.31
C LYS A 78 0.54 -13.36 -12.41
N ASP A 79 -0.66 -13.85 -12.74
CA ASP A 79 -1.84 -13.72 -11.89
C ASP A 79 -1.60 -14.55 -10.62
N LEU A 80 -1.28 -13.86 -9.54
CA LEU A 80 -0.99 -14.49 -8.26
C LEU A 80 -2.18 -14.30 -7.34
N GLY A 81 -2.78 -15.42 -6.95
CA GLY A 81 -3.54 -15.50 -5.71
C GLY A 81 -2.65 -15.02 -4.57
N ARG A 82 -2.90 -13.78 -4.13
CA ARG A 82 -2.35 -13.14 -2.93
C ARG A 82 -0.89 -12.65 -3.02
N SER A 83 -0.70 -11.61 -3.82
CA SER A 83 -0.01 -10.37 -3.41
C SER A 83 -0.69 -9.23 -4.16
N ILE A 84 -1.45 -8.39 -3.45
CA ILE A 84 -2.23 -7.31 -4.08
C ILE A 84 -1.26 -6.17 -4.32
N GLN A 85 -0.87 -5.98 -5.58
CA GLN A 85 0.07 -4.94 -5.96
C GLN A 85 -0.60 -3.92 -6.89
N ALA A 86 -1.38 -4.39 -7.87
CA ALA A 86 -2.29 -3.57 -8.68
C ALA A 86 -3.53 -4.40 -9.03
N GLY A 87 -4.67 -3.75 -9.27
CA GLY A 87 -5.87 -4.45 -9.69
C GLY A 87 -6.80 -3.63 -10.57
N GLU A 88 -7.61 -4.34 -11.35
CA GLU A 88 -8.61 -3.80 -12.27
C GLU A 88 -9.99 -4.32 -11.88
N ASN A 89 -10.99 -3.44 -11.86
CA ASN A 89 -12.39 -3.87 -11.76
C ASN A 89 -12.88 -4.34 -13.13
N VAL A 90 -12.99 -5.66 -13.30
CA VAL A 90 -13.43 -6.32 -14.54
C VAL A 90 -14.92 -6.67 -14.51
N GLY A 91 -15.62 -6.36 -13.42
CA GLY A 91 -17.04 -6.62 -13.24
C GLY A 91 -17.92 -5.52 -13.82
N SER A 92 -19.22 -5.78 -13.87
CA SER A 92 -20.23 -4.83 -14.39
C SER A 92 -20.74 -3.83 -13.34
N ILE A 93 -20.23 -3.88 -12.11
CA ILE A 93 -20.67 -3.05 -10.98
C ILE A 93 -19.49 -2.31 -10.32
N PRO A 94 -19.70 -1.08 -9.80
CA PRO A 94 -18.71 -0.40 -8.99
C PRO A 94 -18.32 -1.20 -7.75
N THR A 95 -17.03 -1.24 -7.43
CA THR A 95 -16.58 -1.89 -6.20
C THR A 95 -16.77 -0.96 -5.02
N HIS A 96 -17.22 -1.53 -3.90
CA HIS A 96 -17.20 -0.86 -2.61
C HIS A 96 -16.65 -1.82 -1.55
N ALA A 97 -15.57 -1.43 -0.90
CA ALA A 97 -14.92 -2.24 0.13
C ALA A 97 -14.36 -1.36 1.25
N MET A 98 -14.03 -1.98 2.37
CA MET A 98 -13.21 -1.39 3.43
C MET A 98 -11.96 -2.23 3.64
N THR A 99 -10.84 -1.55 3.85
CA THR A 99 -9.57 -2.15 4.20
C THR A 99 -9.16 -1.69 5.59
N ALA A 100 -8.90 -2.62 6.50
CA ALA A 100 -8.32 -2.33 7.80
C ALA A 100 -6.85 -2.77 7.81
N GLU A 101 -5.93 -1.82 7.79
CA GLU A 101 -4.48 -2.04 7.76
C GLU A 101 -3.89 -1.89 9.16
N SER A 102 -3.13 -2.87 9.63
CA SER A 102 -2.43 -2.77 10.90
C SER A 102 -1.20 -1.88 10.76
N LYS A 103 -0.94 -1.08 11.79
CA LYS A 103 0.34 -0.39 11.96
C LYS A 103 1.24 -1.27 12.82
N PRO A 104 2.57 -1.17 12.66
CA PRO A 104 3.49 -1.88 13.54
C PRO A 104 3.17 -1.53 14.99
N ALA A 105 2.69 -2.50 15.76
CA ALA A 105 2.66 -2.34 17.20
C ALA A 105 4.12 -2.17 17.65
N GLY A 106 4.41 -1.14 18.46
CA GLY A 106 5.61 -1.19 19.28
C GLY A 106 5.56 -2.51 20.04
N ARG A 107 6.51 -3.42 19.75
CA ARG A 107 6.59 -4.82 20.21
C ARG A 107 5.71 -5.10 21.43
N ALA A 108 4.46 -5.52 21.23
CA ALA A 108 3.65 -6.03 22.33
C ALA A 108 4.13 -7.45 22.59
N SER A 109 4.88 -7.64 23.68
CA SER A 109 5.20 -8.98 24.18
C SER A 109 3.88 -9.65 24.56
N CYS A 110 3.53 -10.77 23.91
CA CYS A 110 2.63 -11.73 24.53
C CYS A 110 3.23 -12.10 25.89
N ARG A 111 2.43 -12.00 26.95
CA ARG A 111 2.73 -12.49 28.29
C ARG A 111 1.75 -13.61 28.62
#